data_AF-A0A7J0DPP1-F1
#
_entry.id   AF-A0A7J0DPP1-F1
#
_cell.length_a   1.000
_cell.length_b   1.000
_cell.length_c   1.000
_cell.angle_alpha   90.00
_cell.angle_beta   90.00
_cell.angle_gamma   90.00
#
_symmetry.space_group_name_H-M   'P 1'
#
loop_
_entity.id
_entity.type
_entity.pdbx_description
1 polymer ?
#
loop_
_entity_poly.entity_id
_entity_poly.type
_entity_poly.pdbx_seq_one_letter_code
_entity_poly.pdbx_strand_id
1 'polypeptide(L)'
;MPACLIQSLSLLLFTLVASTPRLLTTAHYSSSAPFPSSSHNALSEWRPARATYYAAADPRDAVGGACGYGDLVKAGYGMATAGLSATLFERGRICGACFEVRCVEDLRWCIPGTSIIVTATNFCAPNYGFAADGGGHCNPPNSHFVLPIEAFEKIAIWKAGNMPIQYRRYSLSLSLSLRPRLV
;
A
#
# COMPACT_ATOMS: atom_id res chain seq x y z
N MET A 1 -4.94 -1.13 -13.10
CA MET A 1 -3.73 -0.85 -12.30
C MET A 1 -3.32 -2.15 -11.66
N PRO A 2 -2.08 -2.64 -11.84
CA PRO A 2 -1.71 -3.95 -11.35
C PRO A 2 -1.56 -3.93 -9.82
N ALA A 3 -1.92 -5.04 -9.18
CA ALA A 3 -1.61 -5.26 -7.78
C ALA A 3 -0.11 -5.16 -7.53
N CYS A 4 0.28 -4.60 -6.39
CA CYS A 4 1.70 -4.39 -6.03
C CYS A 4 2.56 -5.65 -6.14
N LEU A 5 1.96 -6.84 -5.97
CA LEU A 5 2.59 -8.16 -6.10
C LEU A 5 2.60 -8.74 -7.52
N ILE A 6 1.68 -8.34 -8.41
CA ILE A 6 1.66 -8.86 -9.81
C ILE A 6 2.71 -8.17 -10.66
N GLN A 7 3.03 -6.91 -10.35
CA GLN A 7 4.03 -6.15 -11.09
C GLN A 7 5.44 -6.76 -10.96
N SER A 8 5.73 -7.54 -9.91
CA SER A 8 7.01 -8.27 -9.80
C SER A 8 7.10 -9.50 -10.73
N LEU A 9 5.97 -10.15 -11.03
CA LEU A 9 5.95 -11.41 -11.79
C LEU A 9 5.79 -11.19 -13.30
N SER A 10 4.98 -10.21 -13.72
CA SER A 10 4.82 -9.88 -15.16
C SER A 10 6.09 -9.30 -15.80
N LEU A 11 6.98 -8.70 -15.02
CA LEU A 11 8.26 -8.17 -15.52
C LEU A 11 9.29 -9.26 -15.87
N LEU A 12 9.14 -10.49 -15.37
CA LEU A 12 10.01 -11.61 -15.72
C LEU A 12 9.76 -12.15 -17.14
N LEU A 13 8.57 -11.94 -17.71
CA LEU A 13 8.23 -12.40 -19.06
C LEU A 13 8.53 -11.37 -20.16
N PHE A 14 8.54 -10.06 -19.85
CA PHE A 14 8.70 -9.01 -20.86
C PHE A 14 10.16 -8.64 -21.19
N THR A 15 11.17 -9.25 -20.56
CA THR A 15 12.59 -8.99 -20.85
C THR A 15 13.12 -9.67 -22.12
N LEU A 16 12.28 -10.36 -22.91
CA LEU A 16 12.73 -11.15 -24.07
C LEU A 16 12.55 -10.51 -25.45
N VAL A 17 12.14 -9.24 -25.57
CA VAL A 17 12.04 -8.59 -26.88
C VAL A 17 12.72 -7.22 -26.88
N ALA A 18 14.05 -7.23 -27.00
CA ALA A 18 14.84 -6.05 -27.32
C ALA A 18 15.61 -6.28 -28.62
N SER A 19 15.25 -5.56 -29.69
CA SER A 19 16.19 -5.10 -30.72
C SER A 19 15.50 -4.28 -31.82
N THR A 20 15.80 -2.98 -31.92
CA THR A 20 16.52 -2.36 -33.07
C THR A 20 16.76 -0.85 -32.83
N PRO A 21 17.80 -0.21 -33.43
CA PRO A 21 18.29 1.13 -33.07
C PRO A 21 18.18 2.24 -34.15
N ARG A 22 18.52 3.49 -33.74
CA ARG A 22 18.90 4.73 -34.50
C ARG A 22 17.74 5.68 -34.93
N LEU A 23 17.81 7.03 -34.95
CA LEU A 23 18.82 8.05 -34.61
C LEU A 23 18.16 9.47 -34.43
N LEU A 24 18.80 10.32 -33.60
CA LEU A 24 18.90 11.80 -33.49
C LEU A 24 17.83 12.80 -33.99
N THR A 25 17.50 13.80 -33.15
CA THR A 25 17.55 15.24 -33.47
C THR A 25 17.79 16.13 -32.24
N THR A 26 18.61 17.16 -32.43
CA THR A 26 19.04 18.30 -31.58
C THR A 26 17.89 19.32 -31.37
N ALA A 27 17.83 20.32 -30.49
CA ALA A 27 18.63 20.97 -29.43
C ALA A 27 17.64 21.86 -28.61
N HIS A 28 18.08 22.44 -27.49
CA HIS A 28 17.99 23.88 -27.14
C HIS A 28 18.14 24.11 -25.61
N TYR A 29 18.76 25.25 -25.30
CA TYR A 29 19.48 25.63 -24.08
C TYR A 29 18.62 26.55 -23.19
N SER A 30 18.68 26.42 -21.85
CA SER A 30 18.93 27.52 -20.89
C SER A 30 18.52 27.20 -19.43
N SER A 31 19.28 27.82 -18.54
CA SER A 31 19.49 27.60 -17.10
C SER A 31 18.47 28.21 -16.14
N SER A 32 18.56 27.78 -14.87
CA SER A 32 18.27 28.45 -13.56
C SER A 32 17.40 27.53 -12.66
N ALA A 33 17.58 27.32 -11.35
CA ALA A 33 18.46 27.79 -10.28
C ALA A 33 18.59 26.63 -9.23
N PRO A 34 19.53 26.64 -8.27
CA PRO A 34 19.66 25.55 -7.30
C PRO A 34 18.60 25.68 -6.21
N PHE A 35 17.48 24.97 -6.36
CA PHE A 35 16.54 24.75 -5.25
C PHE A 35 17.20 23.82 -4.23
N PRO A 36 17.15 24.12 -2.92
CA PRO A 36 17.69 23.25 -1.90
C PRO A 36 16.92 21.93 -1.93
N SER A 37 17.61 20.87 -2.38
CA SER A 37 17.11 19.51 -2.34
C SER A 37 17.03 19.07 -0.88
N SER A 38 15.88 19.33 -0.24
CA SER A 38 15.45 18.50 0.88
C SER A 38 15.13 17.12 0.29
N SER A 39 16.17 16.30 0.11
CA SER A 39 15.98 14.85 -0.04
C SER A 39 15.59 14.28 1.31
N HIS A 40 14.42 14.68 1.80
CA HIS A 40 13.77 13.96 2.88
C HIS A 40 13.44 12.60 2.30
N ASN A 41 14.12 11.57 2.78
CA ASN A 41 13.89 10.17 2.41
C ASN A 41 12.55 9.70 3.03
N ALA A 42 11.48 10.47 2.81
CA ALA A 42 10.14 10.32 3.39
C ALA A 42 9.41 9.05 2.90
N LEU A 43 10.06 8.25 2.06
CA LEU A 43 9.55 6.98 1.55
C LEU A 43 9.85 5.78 2.47
N SER A 44 10.56 5.95 3.59
CA SER A 44 11.05 4.80 4.38
C SER A 44 10.78 4.84 5.89
N GLU A 45 10.13 5.87 6.43
CA GLU A 45 9.84 5.91 7.87
C GLU A 45 8.59 5.08 8.22
N TRP A 46 8.73 4.22 9.22
CA TRP A 46 7.62 3.48 9.81
C TRP A 46 6.75 4.40 10.64
N ARG A 47 5.45 4.45 10.32
CA ARG A 47 4.47 5.26 11.05
C ARG A 47 3.52 4.36 11.83
N PRO A 48 3.10 4.77 13.05
CA PRO A 48 2.16 4.00 13.84
C PRO A 48 0.75 4.06 13.22
N ALA A 49 0.03 2.95 13.29
CA ALA A 49 -1.38 2.85 12.97
C ALA A 49 -2.00 1.70 13.77
N ARG A 50 -3.28 1.44 13.53
CA ARG A 50 -3.93 0.22 13.98
C ARG A 50 -4.59 -0.51 12.83
N ALA A 51 -4.79 -1.81 12.99
CA ALA A 51 -5.45 -2.65 12.00
C ALA A 51 -6.53 -3.50 12.64
N THR A 52 -7.69 -3.56 11.98
CA THR A 52 -8.69 -4.61 12.21
C THR A 52 -8.78 -5.48 10.97
N TYR A 53 -9.53 -6.56 11.08
CA TYR A 53 -9.86 -7.43 9.96
C TYR A 53 -11.36 -7.43 9.68
N TYR A 54 -11.71 -7.81 8.47
CA TYR A 54 -13.06 -8.22 8.11
C TYR A 54 -13.00 -9.60 7.44
N ALA A 55 -13.99 -10.43 7.72
CA ALA A 55 -14.28 -11.60 6.90
C ALA A 55 -15.32 -11.17 5.87
N ALA A 56 -15.08 -11.46 4.59
CA ALA A 56 -16.12 -11.28 3.58
C ALA A 56 -17.31 -12.18 3.96
N ALA A 57 -18.52 -11.60 4.07
CA ALA A 57 -19.72 -12.34 4.46
C ALA A 57 -20.17 -13.32 3.36
N ASP A 58 -19.94 -12.99 2.09
CA ASP A 58 -20.14 -13.84 0.92
C ASP A 58 -19.03 -13.56 -0.12
N PRO A 59 -18.42 -14.59 -0.75
CA PRO A 59 -17.50 -14.43 -1.88
C PRO A 59 -18.05 -13.59 -3.05
N ARG A 60 -19.38 -13.45 -3.18
CA ARG A 60 -20.05 -12.61 -4.19
C ARG A 60 -20.10 -11.13 -3.81
N ASP A 61 -19.88 -10.79 -2.55
CA ASP A 61 -19.63 -9.43 -2.09
C ASP A 61 -18.20 -9.03 -2.47
N ALA A 62 -17.88 -9.15 -3.76
CA ALA A 62 -16.65 -8.62 -4.34
C ALA A 62 -16.65 -7.13 -4.01
N VAL A 63 -15.93 -6.77 -2.96
CA VAL A 63 -15.97 -5.45 -2.35
C VAL A 63 -15.49 -4.47 -3.41
N GLY A 64 -16.44 -3.85 -4.12
CA GLY A 64 -16.22 -2.74 -5.01
C GLY A 64 -15.78 -1.58 -4.14
N GLY A 65 -14.48 -1.57 -3.81
CA GLY A 65 -13.93 -0.63 -2.87
C GLY A 65 -14.13 0.80 -3.37
N ALA A 66 -14.07 1.75 -2.44
CA ALA A 66 -14.25 3.19 -2.72
C ALA A 66 -13.29 3.78 -3.78
N CYS A 67 -12.29 3.03 -4.24
CA CYS A 67 -11.43 3.40 -5.37
C CYS A 67 -12.01 3.09 -6.75
N GLY A 68 -13.17 2.43 -6.86
CA GLY A 68 -13.86 2.21 -8.14
C GLY A 68 -13.21 1.17 -9.05
N TYR A 69 -12.44 0.23 -8.50
CA TYR A 69 -11.74 -0.81 -9.28
C TYR A 69 -12.62 -2.01 -9.66
N GLY A 70 -13.90 -2.02 -9.25
CA GLY A 70 -14.80 -3.14 -9.48
C GLY A 70 -14.41 -4.38 -8.66
N ASP A 71 -14.49 -5.55 -9.28
CA ASP A 71 -14.13 -6.83 -8.66
C ASP A 71 -12.61 -6.93 -8.47
N LEU A 72 -12.16 -6.77 -7.22
CA LEU A 72 -10.75 -6.76 -6.86
C LEU A 72 -10.04 -8.10 -7.11
N VAL A 73 -10.79 -9.22 -7.08
CA VAL A 73 -10.24 -10.54 -7.39
C VAL A 73 -9.95 -10.64 -8.89
N LYS A 74 -10.93 -10.28 -9.73
CA LYS A 74 -10.74 -10.25 -11.20
C LYS A 74 -9.71 -9.22 -11.65
N ALA A 75 -9.60 -8.10 -10.94
CA ALA A 75 -8.60 -7.07 -11.21
C ALA A 75 -7.17 -7.48 -10.79
N GLY A 76 -6.99 -8.64 -10.14
CA GLY A 76 -5.70 -9.19 -9.75
C GLY A 76 -5.17 -8.69 -8.40
N TYR A 77 -5.93 -7.91 -7.64
CA TYR A 77 -5.52 -7.49 -6.29
C TYR A 77 -5.56 -8.64 -5.28
N GLY A 78 -6.45 -9.63 -5.49
CA GLY A 78 -6.65 -10.73 -4.56
C GLY A 78 -7.00 -10.22 -3.16
N MET A 79 -6.41 -10.82 -2.12
CA MET A 79 -6.60 -10.42 -0.73
C MET A 79 -5.55 -9.42 -0.21
N ALA A 80 -4.63 -8.94 -1.06
CA ALA A 80 -3.60 -7.97 -0.69
C ALA A 80 -4.12 -6.53 -0.76
N THR A 81 -5.25 -6.29 -0.09
CA THR A 81 -6.03 -5.04 -0.16
C THR A 81 -6.22 -4.45 1.23
N ALA A 82 -6.48 -3.14 1.28
CA ALA A 82 -6.79 -2.44 2.51
C ALA A 82 -7.88 -1.38 2.29
N GLY A 83 -8.81 -1.32 3.25
CA GLY A 83 -9.64 -0.17 3.52
C GLY A 83 -8.92 0.79 4.47
N LEU A 84 -8.88 2.08 4.15
CA LEU A 84 -8.15 3.07 4.94
C LEU A 84 -9.10 4.05 5.63
N SER A 85 -8.79 4.44 6.88
CA SER A 85 -9.53 5.51 7.57
C SER A 85 -9.48 6.83 6.81
N ALA A 86 -10.39 7.75 7.14
CA ALA A 86 -10.44 9.08 6.53
C ALA A 86 -9.09 9.83 6.59
N THR A 87 -8.37 9.69 7.70
CA THR A 87 -7.03 10.26 7.90
C THR A 87 -6.02 9.80 6.85
N LEU A 88 -6.11 8.55 6.40
CA LEU A 88 -5.17 7.95 5.44
C LEU A 88 -5.70 7.92 4.00
N PHE A 89 -7.01 7.84 3.81
CA PHE A 89 -7.65 7.70 2.52
C PHE A 89 -7.55 8.99 1.67
N GLU A 90 -7.43 10.14 2.32
CA GLU A 90 -7.27 11.46 1.69
C GLU A 90 -8.28 11.70 0.55
N ARG A 91 -9.56 11.41 0.80
CA ARG A 91 -10.65 11.53 -0.20
C ARG A 91 -10.35 10.77 -1.51
N GLY A 92 -9.69 9.61 -1.41
CA GLY A 92 -9.38 8.73 -2.53
C GLY A 92 -8.07 9.06 -3.25
N ARG A 93 -7.37 10.15 -2.87
CA ARG A 93 -6.08 10.51 -3.47
C ARG A 93 -5.00 9.44 -3.26
N ILE A 94 -5.19 8.59 -2.25
CA ILE A 94 -4.29 7.49 -1.90
C ILE A 94 -4.56 6.20 -2.67
N CYS A 95 -5.66 6.11 -3.44
CA CYS A 95 -6.08 4.88 -4.12
C CYS A 95 -4.97 4.30 -5.00
N GLY A 96 -4.84 2.97 -4.96
CA GLY A 96 -3.82 2.22 -5.73
C GLY A 96 -2.41 2.25 -5.12
N ALA A 97 -2.19 3.06 -4.08
CA ALA A 97 -0.88 3.10 -3.47
C ALA A 97 -0.62 1.89 -2.54
N CYS A 98 0.63 1.44 -2.52
CA CYS A 98 1.06 0.28 -1.75
C CYS A 98 1.60 0.67 -0.38
N PHE A 99 1.36 -0.18 0.59
CA PHE A 99 1.88 -0.05 1.95
C PHE A 99 2.50 -1.37 2.40
N GLU A 100 3.69 -1.28 2.99
CA GLU A 100 4.20 -2.37 3.80
C GLU A 100 3.66 -2.19 5.22
N VAL A 101 3.11 -3.26 5.79
CA VAL A 101 2.45 -3.27 7.09
C VAL A 101 3.03 -4.40 7.94
N ARG A 102 3.32 -4.11 9.20
CA ARG A 102 3.76 -5.11 10.19
C ARG A 102 3.07 -4.88 11.52
N CYS A 103 2.79 -5.94 12.26
CA CYS A 103 2.37 -5.78 13.65
C CYS A 103 3.53 -5.24 14.48
N VAL A 104 3.19 -4.47 15.51
CA VAL A 104 4.14 -4.06 16.53
C VAL A 104 3.48 -4.21 17.87
N GLU A 105 4.30 -4.44 18.89
CA GLU A 105 3.82 -4.59 20.27
C GLU A 105 2.88 -5.81 20.39
N ASP A 106 2.51 -6.18 21.62
CA ASP A 106 1.62 -7.31 21.91
C ASP A 106 2.03 -8.67 21.28
N LEU A 107 3.17 -9.21 21.75
CA LEU A 107 3.74 -10.51 21.32
C LEU A 107 2.79 -11.70 21.49
N ARG A 108 1.67 -11.54 22.21
CA ARG A 108 0.67 -12.60 22.36
C ARG A 108 -0.07 -12.86 21.05
N TRP A 109 -0.25 -11.81 20.26
CA TRP A 109 -1.09 -11.84 19.07
C TRP A 109 -0.36 -11.39 17.80
N CYS A 110 0.71 -10.62 17.92
CA CYS A 110 1.58 -10.23 16.82
C CYS A 110 2.43 -11.43 16.37
N ILE A 111 2.56 -11.64 15.05
CA ILE A 111 3.47 -12.63 14.46
C ILE A 111 4.80 -11.91 14.19
N PRO A 112 5.86 -12.15 14.99
CA PRO A 112 7.08 -11.35 14.88
C PRO A 112 7.85 -11.67 13.59
N GLY A 113 8.50 -10.66 13.03
CA GLY A 113 9.39 -10.82 11.86
C GLY A 113 8.67 -10.91 10.51
N THR A 114 7.34 -10.77 10.48
CA THR A 114 6.57 -10.75 9.23
C THR A 114 6.10 -9.35 8.88
N SER A 115 6.00 -9.08 7.57
CA SER A 115 5.30 -7.92 7.02
C SER A 115 4.54 -8.34 5.77
N ILE A 116 3.52 -7.56 5.43
CA ILE A 116 2.71 -7.75 4.23
C ILE A 116 2.70 -6.48 3.40
N ILE A 117 2.55 -6.64 2.09
CA ILE A 117 2.31 -5.53 1.19
C ILE A 117 0.82 -5.54 0.83
N VAL A 118 0.15 -4.42 1.08
CA VAL A 118 -1.28 -4.24 0.79
C VAL A 118 -1.50 -3.00 -0.08
N THR A 119 -2.55 -3.05 -0.89
CA THR A 119 -2.94 -1.94 -1.76
C THR A 119 -4.15 -1.20 -1.19
N ALA A 120 -4.09 0.13 -1.13
CA ALA A 120 -5.26 0.94 -0.82
C ALA A 120 -6.31 0.81 -1.93
N THR A 121 -7.43 0.18 -1.61
CA THR A 121 -8.52 -0.09 -2.57
C THR A 121 -9.88 0.34 -2.05
N ASN A 122 -10.02 0.57 -0.74
CA ASN A 122 -11.29 0.89 -0.13
C ASN A 122 -11.16 1.99 0.94
N PHE A 123 -12.30 2.50 1.37
CA PHE A 123 -12.45 3.49 2.42
C PHE A 123 -13.11 2.86 3.64
N CYS A 124 -12.51 3.05 4.80
CA CYS A 124 -13.15 2.76 6.08
C CYS A 124 -13.86 4.01 6.58
N ALA A 125 -15.19 3.98 6.53
CA ALA A 125 -16.02 5.10 6.96
C ALA A 125 -15.91 5.34 8.49
N PRO A 126 -15.83 6.60 8.94
CA PRO A 126 -15.94 6.94 10.35
C PRO A 126 -17.28 6.49 10.95
N ASN A 127 -17.24 6.05 12.20
CA ASN A 127 -18.39 5.79 13.04
C ASN A 127 -18.34 6.70 14.28
N TYR A 128 -18.89 7.91 14.14
CA TYR A 128 -18.84 8.95 15.19
C TYR A 128 -19.68 8.66 16.44
N GLY A 129 -20.52 7.62 16.40
CA GLY A 129 -21.30 7.19 17.57
C GLY A 129 -20.47 6.43 18.62
N PHE A 130 -19.23 6.04 18.29
CA PHE A 130 -18.38 5.23 19.16
C PHE A 130 -16.99 5.87 19.35
N ALA A 131 -16.40 5.62 20.52
CA ALA A 131 -15.02 5.98 20.81
C ALA A 131 -14.03 5.12 19.99
N ALA A 132 -12.77 5.57 19.90
CA ALA A 132 -11.75 4.94 19.07
C ALA A 132 -11.44 3.47 19.44
N ASP A 133 -11.63 3.09 20.70
CA ASP A 133 -11.49 1.73 21.24
C ASP A 133 -12.80 0.93 21.21
N GLY A 134 -13.94 1.62 21.23
CA GLY A 134 -15.29 1.02 21.23
C GLY A 134 -15.95 0.83 19.85
N GLY A 135 -15.21 0.93 18.75
CA GLY A 135 -15.73 0.73 17.37
C GLY A 135 -15.56 1.93 16.44
N GLY A 136 -15.14 3.08 16.95
CA GLY A 136 -14.77 4.29 16.20
C GLY A 136 -13.36 4.24 15.61
N HIS A 137 -12.85 3.06 15.25
CA HIS A 137 -11.44 2.86 14.88
C HIS A 137 -11.00 3.73 13.68
N CYS A 138 -11.91 4.00 12.74
CA CYS A 138 -11.63 4.80 11.54
C CYS A 138 -11.96 6.29 11.68
N ASN A 139 -12.39 6.74 12.88
CA ASN A 139 -12.65 8.16 13.15
C ASN A 139 -11.34 8.95 13.10
N PRO A 140 -11.29 10.13 12.46
CA PRO A 140 -10.17 11.05 12.65
C PRO A 140 -9.93 11.35 14.14
N PRO A 141 -8.67 11.49 14.59
CA PRO A 141 -7.42 11.49 13.81
C PRO A 141 -6.79 10.09 13.62
N ASN A 142 -7.52 9.00 13.84
CA ASN A 142 -6.94 7.66 13.83
C ASN A 142 -6.41 7.27 12.44
N SER A 143 -5.18 6.77 12.41
CA SER A 143 -4.61 6.07 11.25
C SER A 143 -4.97 4.59 11.37
N HIS A 144 -5.86 4.11 10.50
CA HIS A 144 -6.42 2.77 10.64
C HIS A 144 -6.53 2.03 9.31
N PHE A 145 -6.18 0.74 9.33
CA PHE A 145 -6.26 -0.21 8.22
C PHE A 145 -7.33 -1.26 8.51
N VAL A 146 -8.21 -1.52 7.55
CA VAL A 146 -9.14 -2.64 7.58
C VAL A 146 -8.67 -3.62 6.52
N LEU A 147 -8.20 -4.79 6.96
CA LEU A 147 -7.61 -5.81 6.10
C LEU A 147 -8.58 -6.99 5.92
N PRO A 148 -8.58 -7.67 4.76
CA PRO A 148 -9.16 -9.00 4.67
C PRO A 148 -8.50 -9.92 5.72
N ILE A 149 -9.28 -10.83 6.30
CA ILE A 149 -8.77 -11.75 7.33
C ILE A 149 -7.54 -12.55 6.84
N GLU A 150 -7.50 -12.91 5.56
CA GLU A 150 -6.41 -13.64 4.92
C GLU A 150 -5.11 -12.83 4.85
N ALA A 151 -5.21 -11.50 4.82
CA ALA A 151 -4.05 -10.61 4.91
C ALA A 151 -3.67 -10.36 6.37
N PHE A 152 -4.65 -10.11 7.24
CA PHE A 152 -4.43 -9.84 8.66
C PHE A 152 -3.72 -10.99 9.36
N GLU A 153 -4.12 -12.25 9.08
CA GLU A 153 -3.56 -13.45 9.70
C GLU A 153 -2.10 -13.74 9.33
N LYS A 154 -1.53 -13.01 8.35
CA LYS A 154 -0.10 -13.07 8.03
C LYS A 154 0.77 -12.25 8.98
N ILE A 155 0.17 -11.29 9.70
CA ILE A 155 0.88 -10.41 10.65
C ILE A 155 0.34 -10.54 12.07
N ALA A 156 -0.89 -11.01 12.28
CA ALA A 156 -1.47 -11.09 13.62
C ALA A 156 -2.55 -12.16 13.73
N ILE A 157 -2.70 -12.74 14.91
CA ILE A 157 -3.80 -13.66 15.23
C ILE A 157 -5.10 -12.85 15.30
N TRP A 158 -6.15 -13.30 14.60
CA TRP A 158 -7.46 -12.62 14.49
C TRP A 158 -8.07 -12.18 15.84
N LYS A 159 -7.75 -12.88 16.93
CA LYS A 159 -8.23 -12.56 18.29
C LYS A 159 -7.82 -11.17 18.80
N ALA A 160 -6.85 -10.52 18.18
CA ALA A 160 -6.40 -9.19 18.57
C ALA A 160 -7.46 -8.09 18.38
N GLY A 161 -8.47 -8.32 17.51
CA GLY A 161 -9.58 -7.41 17.22
C GLY A 161 -9.14 -6.10 16.53
N ASN A 162 -8.35 -5.29 17.23
CA ASN A 162 -7.78 -4.02 16.80
C ASN A 162 -6.28 -4.01 17.19
N MET A 163 -5.40 -4.38 16.27
CA MET A 163 -3.97 -4.62 16.51
C MET A 163 -3.13 -3.35 16.27
N PRO A 164 -2.20 -2.98 17.16
CA PRO A 164 -1.18 -1.98 16.84
C PRO A 164 -0.28 -2.45 15.69
N ILE A 165 -0.07 -1.58 14.71
CA ILE A 165 0.78 -1.87 13.55
C ILE A 165 1.71 -0.69 13.28
N GLN A 166 2.74 -0.95 12.49
CA GLN A 166 3.47 0.08 11.77
C GLN A 166 3.28 -0.11 10.28
N TYR A 167 3.24 1.01 9.56
CA TYR A 167 3.14 1.02 8.12
C TYR A 167 4.09 2.03 7.49
N ARG A 168 4.49 1.78 6.25
CA ARG A 168 5.23 2.76 5.43
C ARG A 168 4.79 2.67 3.97
N ARG A 169 5.07 3.74 3.20
CA ARG A 169 4.87 3.70 1.74
C ARG A 169 5.77 2.61 1.16
N TYR A 170 5.19 1.72 0.37
CA TYR A 170 5.95 0.76 -0.41
C TYR A 170 6.05 1.30 -1.83
N SER A 171 7.20 1.84 -2.20
CA SER A 171 7.53 2.07 -3.61
C SER A 171 8.38 0.89 -4.04
N LEU A 172 7.95 0.18 -5.09
CA LEU A 172 8.89 -0.69 -5.80
C LEU A 172 9.94 0.26 -6.39
N SER A 173 11.11 0.36 -5.74
CA SER A 173 12.23 1.10 -6.32
C SER A 173 12.52 0.42 -7.65
N LEU A 174 12.20 1.07 -8.77
CA LEU A 174 12.96 0.83 -9.99
C LEU A 174 14.41 0.95 -9.57
N SER A 175 15.20 -0.13 -9.62
CA SER A 175 16.65 0.03 -9.64
C SER A 175 16.99 0.69 -10.98
N LEU A 176 16.79 2.01 -11.07
CA LEU A 176 17.56 2.87 -11.95
C LEU A 176 19.01 2.92 -11.41
N SER A 177 19.63 1.75 -11.30
CA SER A 177 21.07 1.56 -11.12
C SER A 177 21.73 1.08 -12.41
N LEU A 178 21.12 1.41 -13.56
CA LEU A 178 21.87 1.62 -14.79
C LEU A 178 22.51 3.03 -14.73
N ARG A 179 23.38 3.25 -13.74
CA ARG A 179 24.49 4.17 -13.92
C ARG A 179 25.59 3.33 -14.55
N PRO A 180 25.84 3.39 -15.87
CA PRO A 180 27.09 2.88 -16.38
C PRO A 180 28.20 3.68 -15.69
N ARG A 181 28.98 3.02 -14.83
CA ARG A 181 30.32 3.49 -14.51
C ARG A 181 31.08 3.45 -15.83
N LEU A 182 31.20 4.59 -16.49
CA LEU A 182 32.23 4.78 -17.50
C LEU A 182 33.56 4.75 -16.75
N VAL A 183 34.33 3.69 -16.98
CA VAL A 183 35.79 3.69 -16.85
C VAL A 183 36.34 4.34 -18.11
#